data_AF-A0A815Q4S1-F1
#
_entry.id   AF-A0A815Q4S1-F1
#
_cell.length_a   1.000
_cell.length_b   1.000
_cell.length_c   1.000
_cell.angle_alpha   90.00
_cell.angle_beta   90.00
_cell.angle_gamma   90.00
#
_symmetry.space_group_name_H-M   'P 1'
#
loop_
_entity.id
_entity.type
_entity.pdbx_description
1 polymer ?
#
loop_
_entity_poly.entity_id
_entity_poly.type
_entity_poly.pdbx_seq_one_letter_code
_entity_poly.pdbx_strand_id
1 'polypeptide(L)' 'MAIDRITAVEAEINPLTDSVNRDNDLYENDNLGDDEFQKWIIDVGRLNALEIDLRKLNEERDRRLHG' A
#
# COMPACT_ATOMS: atom_id res chain seq x y z
N MET A 1 2.55 16.77 -13.22
CA MET A 1 3.76 16.19 -12.62
C MET A 1 3.60 14.69 -12.44
N ALA A 2 4.57 13.87 -12.85
CA ALA A 2 4.58 12.42 -12.53
C ALA A 2 5.27 12.15 -11.17
N ILE A 3 6.28 12.96 -10.82
CA ILE A 3 6.99 12.89 -9.53
C ILE A 3 6.03 13.16 -8.36
N ASP A 4 5.21 14.21 -8.43
CA ASP A 4 4.22 14.51 -7.39
C ASP A 4 3.22 13.37 -7.15
N ARG A 5 2.91 12.58 -8.19
CA ARG A 5 2.02 11.42 -8.07
C ARG A 5 2.70 10.24 -7.40
N ILE A 6 3.99 10.00 -7.68
CA ILE A 6 4.79 8.97 -7.00
C ILE A 6 4.84 9.28 -5.50
N THR A 7 5.20 10.51 -5.14
CA THR A 7 5.28 10.94 -3.74
C THR A 7 3.93 10.85 -3.01
N ALA A 8 2.83 11.18 -3.68
CA ALA A 8 1.49 11.01 -3.10
C ALA A 8 1.16 9.54 -2.82
N VAL A 9 1.44 8.65 -3.78
CA VAL A 9 1.20 7.21 -3.60
C VAL A 9 2.09 6.61 -2.51
N GLU A 10 3.38 6.99 -2.45
CA GLU A 10 4.30 6.58 -1.39
C GLU A 10 3.82 7.04 0.00
N ALA A 11 3.27 8.27 0.09
CA ALA A 11 2.73 8.80 1.33
C ALA A 11 1.47 8.06 1.80
N GLU A 12 0.69 7.46 0.89
CA GLU A 12 -0.46 6.61 1.23
C GLU A 12 -0.05 5.18 1.61
N ILE A 13 0.99 4.64 0.96
CA ILE A 13 1.50 3.28 1.23
C ILE A 13 2.04 3.18 2.66
N ASN A 14 2.87 4.12 3.10
CA ASN A 14 3.54 4.03 4.41
C ASN A 14 2.58 3.78 5.60
N PRO A 15 1.57 4.63 5.86
CA PRO A 15 0.65 4.40 6.97
C PRO A 15 -0.23 3.16 6.78
N LEU A 16 -0.48 2.75 5.53
CA LEU A 16 -1.27 1.56 5.24
C LEU A 16 -0.48 0.27 5.52
N THR A 17 0.80 0.24 5.16
CA THR A 17 1.73 -0.84 5.50
C THR A 17 1.83 -1.03 7.01
N ASP A 18 1.95 0.06 7.77
CA ASP A 18 1.98 -0.01 9.24
C ASP A 18 0.67 -0.57 9.82
N SER A 19 -0.48 -0.15 9.28
CA SER A 19 -1.78 -0.70 9.71
C SER A 19 -1.91 -2.18 9.37
N VAL A 20 -1.53 -2.60 8.16
CA VAL A 20 -1.60 -4.00 7.72
C VAL A 20 -0.70 -4.88 8.57
N ASN A 21 0.51 -4.43 8.88
CA ASN A 21 1.45 -5.18 9.71
C ASN A 21 0.96 -5.35 11.15
N ARG A 22 0.44 -4.27 11.75
CA ARG A 22 -0.14 -4.33 13.10
C ARG A 22 -1.35 -5.26 13.15
N ASP A 23 -2.24 -5.15 12.16
CA ASP A 23 -3.46 -5.96 12.13
C ASP A 23 -3.13 -7.45 11.79
N ASN A 24 -2.07 -7.72 11.02
CA ASN A 24 -1.54 -9.08 10.80
C ASN A 24 -0.98 -9.69 12.10
N ASP A 25 -0.23 -8.92 12.90
CA ASP A 25 0.27 -9.37 14.20
C ASP A 25 -0.89 -9.76 15.14
N LEU A 26 -1.97 -8.99 15.14
CA LEU A 26 -3.18 -9.33 15.90
C LEU A 26 -3.85 -10.62 15.39
N TYR A 27 -3.90 -10.83 14.07
CA TYR A 27 -4.45 -12.06 13.46
C TYR A 27 -3.62 -13.30 13.83
N GLU A 28 -2.28 -13.20 13.75
CA GLU A 28 -1.37 -14.30 14.08
C GLU A 28 -1.44 -14.71 15.57
N ASN A 29 -1.81 -13.78 16.44
CA ASN A 29 -1.96 -14.02 17.89
C ASN A 29 -3.41 -14.29 18.33
N ASP A 30 -4.34 -14.58 17.40
CA ASP A 30 -5.77 -14.84 17.67
C ASP A 30 -6.46 -13.71 18.46
N ASN A 31 -5.99 -12.48 18.27
CA ASN A 31 -6.46 -11.26 18.94
C ASN A 31 -7.15 -10.29 17.98
N LEU A 32 -7.43 -10.71 16.73
CA LEU A 32 -8.13 -9.90 15.74
C LEU A 32 -9.61 -10.28 15.72
N GLY A 33 -10.49 -9.31 16.00
CA GLY A 33 -11.94 -9.50 15.88
C GLY A 33 -12.40 -9.60 14.42
N ASP A 34 -13.64 -10.04 14.22
CA ASP A 34 -14.22 -10.23 12.88
C ASP A 34 -14.28 -8.91 12.08
N ASP A 35 -14.65 -7.81 12.72
CA ASP A 35 -14.74 -6.49 12.07
C ASP A 35 -13.35 -5.98 11.68
N GLU A 36 -12.36 -6.14 12.56
CA GLU A 36 -10.97 -5.79 12.28
C GLU A 36 -10.36 -6.70 11.20
N PHE A 37 -10.75 -7.98 11.14
CA PHE A 37 -10.34 -8.89 10.08
C PHE A 37 -10.89 -8.47 8.71
N GLN A 38 -12.16 -8.08 8.62
CA GLN A 38 -12.71 -7.55 7.36
C GLN A 38 -11.99 -6.26 6.94
N LYS A 39 -11.74 -5.36 7.90
CA LYS A 39 -10.96 -4.14 7.65
C LYS A 39 -9.55 -4.48 7.16
N TRP A 40 -8.86 -5.44 7.79
CA TRP A 40 -7.51 -5.86 7.41
C TRP A 40 -7.46 -6.39 5.98
N ILE A 41 -8.41 -7.23 5.58
CA ILE A 41 -8.50 -7.72 4.19
C ILE A 41 -8.64 -6.56 3.20
N ILE A 42 -9.48 -5.57 3.52
CA ILE A 42 -9.67 -4.39 2.66
C ILE A 42 -8.37 -3.57 2.58
N ASP A 43 -7.70 -3.36 3.70
CA ASP A 43 -6.44 -2.62 3.79
C ASP A 43 -5.32 -3.32 3.00
N VAL A 44 -5.22 -4.64 3.08
CA VAL A 44 -4.31 -5.46 2.26
C VAL A 44 -4.60 -5.30 0.77
N GLY A 45 -5.88 -5.37 0.37
CA GLY A 45 -6.29 -5.18 -1.02
C GLY A 45 -5.93 -3.79 -1.55
N ARG A 46 -6.13 -2.75 -0.73
CA ARG A 46 -5.75 -1.38 -1.06
C ARG A 46 -4.23 -1.23 -1.17
N LEU A 47 -3.46 -1.84 -0.27
CA LEU A 47 -2.00 -1.78 -0.28
C LEU A 47 -1.44 -2.36 -1.59
N ASN A 48 -1.88 -3.55 -1.97
CA ASN A 48 -1.46 -4.19 -3.21
C ASN A 48 -1.81 -3.34 -4.45
N ALA A 49 -2.99 -2.70 -4.47
CA ALA A 49 -3.38 -1.81 -5.56
C ALA A 49 -2.44 -0.58 -5.66
N LEU A 50 -2.12 0.05 -4.53
CA LEU A 50 -1.20 1.20 -4.48
C LEU A 50 0.23 0.81 -4.88
N GLU A 51 0.73 -0.36 -4.47
CA GLU A 51 2.05 -0.86 -4.87
C GLU A 51 2.14 -1.11 -6.38
N ILE A 52 1.08 -1.68 -6.98
CA ILE A 52 0.99 -1.85 -8.44
C ILE A 52 1.02 -0.49 -9.15
N ASP A 53 0.29 0.49 -8.64
CA ASP A 53 0.25 1.82 -9.23
C ASP A 53 1.58 2.56 -9.07
N LEU A 54 2.26 2.44 -7.92
CA LEU A 54 3.60 2.95 -7.70
C LEU A 54 4.60 2.36 -8.69
N ARG A 55 4.56 1.04 -8.91
CA ARG A 55 5.42 0.37 -9.89
C ARG A 55 5.22 0.93 -11.30
N LYS A 56 3.96 1.07 -11.74
CA LYS A 56 3.65 1.63 -13.07
C LYS A 56 4.13 3.08 -13.21
N LEU A 57 3.96 3.90 -12.18
CA LEU A 57 4.41 5.30 -12.19
C LEU A 57 5.94 5.40 -12.26
N ASN A 58 6.66 4.53 -11.54
CA ASN A 58 8.11 4.45 -11.61
C ASN A 58 8.58 3.98 -13.00
N GLU A 59 7.97 2.96 -13.58
CA GLU A 59 8.25 2.53 -14.96
C GLU A 59 8.00 3.65 -15.98
N GLU A 60 6.96 4.47 -15.80
CA GLU A 60 6.71 5.63 -16.64
C GLU A 60 7.75 6.74 -16.44
N ARG A 61 8.15 7.02 -15.20
CA ARG A 61 9.20 7.98 -14.88
C ARG A 61 10.53 7.55 -15.50
N ASP A 62 10.91 6.29 -15.37
CA ASP A 62 12.15 5.76 -15.91
C ASP A 62 12.19 5.84 -17.43
N ARG A 63 11.07 5.54 -18.10
CA ARG A 63 10.93 5.71 -19.55
C ARG A 63 11.11 7.16 -20.01
N ARG A 64 10.73 8.14 -19.20
CA ARG A 64 10.91 9.58 -19.51
C ARG A 64 12.32 10.09 -19.23
N LEU A 65 13.05 9.46 -18.30
CA LEU A 65 14.41 9.86 -17.93
C LEU A 65 15.48 9.23 -18.85
N HIS A 66 15.20 8.06 -19.42
CA HIS A 66 16.16 7.29 -20.22
C HIS A 66 15.76 7.18 -21.71
N GLY A 67 14.77 7.96 -22.16
CA GLY A 67 14.27 7.99 -23.54
C GLY A 67 14.44 9.36 -24.19
#